data_AF-A0AAN1NT40-F1
#
_entry.id   AF-A0AAN1NT40-F1
#
_cell.length_a   1.000
_cell.length_b   1.000
_cell.length_c   1.000
_cell.angle_alpha   90.00
_cell.angle_beta   90.00
_cell.angle_gamma   90.00
#
_symmetry.space_group_name_H-M   'P 1'
#
loop_
_entity.id
_entity.type
_entity.pdbx_description
1 polymer ?
#
loop_
_entity_poly.entity_id
_entity_poly.type
_entity_poly.pdbx_seq_one_letter_code
_entity_poly.pdbx_strand_id
1 'polypeptide(L)'
;MKAVRSTLLIAAVALSGCASSGSGADSSQQASWWNPLTYHWSSALPWNWFGSSLTATEQGVGGLTASTAMKEDAIKDGLNGDYTLRQGMRSQNGQVVSFWQALDDGKVKLVIYGQSQIERIEVMDSAIASSDGSKVGDAFSNKFSKAFDNCTLASGTDARDVACRAPGSQHLTYVYHGDWHGPEGLMPSDDTLKNWKISKIVWQR
;
A
#
# COMPACT_ATOMS: atom_id res chain seq x y z
N MET A 1 77.81 -15.62 -51.76
CA MET A 1 78.08 -14.32 -52.39
C MET A 1 77.78 -13.22 -51.37
N LYS A 2 78.78 -12.35 -51.10
CA LYS A 2 78.74 -10.91 -50.73
C LYS A 2 77.62 -10.41 -49.79
N ALA A 3 77.83 -9.58 -48.77
CA ALA A 3 79.00 -8.90 -48.22
C ALA A 3 78.63 -8.33 -46.84
N VAL A 4 79.66 -8.11 -46.03
CA VAL A 4 79.71 -7.37 -44.77
C VAL A 4 79.42 -5.89 -44.97
N ARG A 5 78.79 -5.20 -43.99
CA ARG A 5 79.27 -3.90 -43.45
C ARG A 5 78.50 -3.43 -42.20
N SER A 6 79.27 -3.22 -41.14
CA SER A 6 78.95 -2.57 -39.87
C SER A 6 79.02 -1.04 -39.98
N THR A 7 78.13 -0.33 -39.27
CA THR A 7 78.33 1.00 -38.62
C THR A 7 77.03 1.36 -37.87
N LEU A 8 76.99 1.41 -36.53
CA LEU A 8 77.37 2.47 -35.57
C LEU A 8 76.15 3.23 -35.00
N LEU A 9 75.93 2.98 -33.69
CA LEU A 9 75.41 3.83 -32.60
C LEU A 9 74.77 5.18 -32.95
N ILE A 10 73.52 5.42 -32.47
CA ILE A 10 73.16 6.57 -31.60
C ILE A 10 72.04 6.12 -30.65
N ALA A 11 72.22 6.38 -29.35
CA ALA A 11 71.22 6.25 -28.30
C ALA A 11 70.41 7.53 -28.15
N ALA A 12 69.10 7.42 -27.88
CA ALA A 12 68.35 8.42 -27.13
C ALA A 12 67.12 7.75 -26.49
N VAL A 13 67.12 7.70 -25.16
CA VAL A 13 65.98 7.34 -24.31
C VAL A 13 65.12 8.59 -24.13
N ALA A 14 63.80 8.46 -24.34
CA ALA A 14 62.81 9.30 -23.65
C ALA A 14 61.49 8.53 -23.50
N LEU A 15 61.01 8.56 -22.28
CA LEU A 15 59.96 7.75 -21.68
C LEU A 15 58.54 8.11 -22.15
N SER A 16 57.64 7.12 -21.98
CA SER A 16 56.20 7.22 -21.72
C SER A 16 55.33 7.86 -22.82
N GLY A 17 54.19 7.32 -23.23
CA GLY A 17 53.37 6.21 -22.76
C GLY A 17 52.12 6.21 -23.65
N CYS A 18 51.63 5.01 -23.93
CA CYS A 18 50.57 4.57 -24.84
C CYS A 18 49.39 5.55 -25.04
N ALA A 19 49.05 5.91 -26.29
CA ALA A 19 48.09 5.23 -27.19
C ALA A 19 46.62 5.53 -26.80
N SER A 20 45.67 5.87 -27.66
CA SER A 20 45.49 5.68 -29.10
C SER A 20 44.32 6.60 -29.52
N SER A 21 44.37 7.10 -30.76
CA SER A 21 43.53 8.12 -31.37
C SER A 21 42.30 7.58 -32.12
N GLY A 22 41.19 8.33 -32.01
CA GLY A 22 40.16 8.56 -33.06
C GLY A 22 39.02 7.54 -33.09
N SER A 23 37.76 7.89 -33.37
CA SER A 23 37.09 9.15 -33.74
C SER A 23 35.60 8.80 -33.93
N GLY A 24 34.65 9.62 -33.45
CA GLY A 24 33.23 9.43 -33.81
C GLY A 24 32.23 10.16 -32.92
N ALA A 25 31.77 11.31 -33.42
CA ALA A 25 30.49 12.02 -33.28
C ALA A 25 29.61 11.89 -32.02
N ASP A 26 29.13 13.07 -31.59
CA ASP A 26 27.93 13.37 -30.81
C ASP A 26 27.82 12.80 -29.39
N SER A 27 28.15 13.65 -28.42
CA SER A 27 27.22 13.91 -27.33
C SER A 27 27.54 15.25 -26.70
N SER A 28 26.52 16.08 -26.60
CA SER A 28 26.47 17.27 -25.76
C SER A 28 27.19 17.04 -24.43
N GLN A 29 28.23 17.81 -24.23
CA GLN A 29 28.83 18.07 -22.93
C GLN A 29 27.73 18.42 -21.92
N GLN A 30 27.51 17.60 -20.90
CA GLN A 30 27.49 18.09 -19.53
C GLN A 30 27.72 16.94 -18.56
N ALA A 31 28.85 17.03 -17.87
CA ALA A 31 29.27 16.09 -16.87
C ALA A 31 28.35 16.11 -15.64
N SER A 32 28.02 14.92 -15.19
CA SER A 32 27.29 14.56 -13.98
C SER A 32 28.10 14.83 -12.72
N TRP A 33 27.94 16.00 -12.11
CA TRP A 33 28.45 16.25 -10.75
C TRP A 33 27.48 17.17 -10.04
N TRP A 34 26.88 16.66 -8.96
CA TRP A 34 25.94 17.31 -8.03
C TRP A 34 24.47 17.42 -8.50
N ASN A 35 23.70 16.37 -8.21
CA ASN A 35 22.26 16.53 -7.95
C ASN A 35 21.94 15.99 -6.54
N PRO A 36 22.12 16.79 -5.47
CA PRO A 36 21.94 16.31 -4.10
C PRO A 36 20.47 16.34 -3.64
N LEU A 37 19.49 16.49 -4.54
CA LEU A 37 18.11 16.68 -4.14
C LEU A 37 17.14 15.73 -4.84
N THR A 38 17.16 14.44 -4.51
CA THR A 38 15.95 13.60 -4.62
C THR A 38 15.09 13.84 -3.37
N TYR A 39 14.58 15.07 -3.22
CA TYR A 39 13.59 15.37 -2.19
C TYR A 39 12.25 15.02 -2.79
N HIS A 40 11.60 14.01 -2.23
CA HIS A 40 10.19 13.77 -2.46
C HIS A 40 9.44 15.01 -1.96
N TRP A 41 8.99 15.87 -2.89
CA TRP A 41 8.23 17.09 -2.61
C TRP A 41 6.95 16.83 -1.79
N SER A 42 6.50 15.58 -1.72
CA SER A 42 5.45 15.14 -0.81
C SER A 42 5.87 15.23 0.66
N SER A 43 7.12 15.00 1.06
CA SER A 43 7.53 15.11 2.48
C SER A 43 7.75 16.54 2.98
N ALA A 44 7.75 17.53 2.07
CA ALA A 44 7.96 18.94 2.38
C ALA A 44 6.66 19.76 2.53
N LEU A 45 5.49 19.14 2.33
CA LEU A 45 4.20 19.80 2.55
C LEU A 45 3.87 19.79 4.06
N PRO A 46 3.61 20.95 4.69
CA PRO A 46 3.32 21.05 6.12
C PRO A 46 2.16 20.17 6.59
N TRP A 47 1.26 19.80 5.68
CA TRP A 47 0.13 18.89 5.92
C TRP A 47 0.54 17.47 6.31
N ASN A 48 1.73 17.00 5.94
CA ASN A 48 2.23 15.68 6.32
C ASN A 48 2.92 15.67 7.70
N TRP A 49 3.11 16.85 8.30
CA TRP A 49 3.78 17.00 9.59
C TRP A 49 2.81 17.26 10.75
N PHE A 50 1.62 17.79 10.45
CA PHE A 50 0.49 17.78 11.36
C PHE A 50 -0.27 16.48 11.16
N GLY A 51 0.22 15.39 11.75
CA GLY A 51 -0.35 14.04 11.62
C GLY A 51 -1.85 14.04 11.89
N SER A 52 -2.65 14.15 10.83
CA SER A 52 -4.08 13.92 10.89
C SER A 52 -4.28 12.44 11.16
N SER A 53 -5.10 12.10 12.15
CA SER A 53 -5.54 10.73 12.37
C SER A 53 -5.97 10.11 11.03
N LEU A 54 -5.42 8.94 10.71
CA LEU A 54 -5.79 8.22 9.49
C LEU A 54 -7.32 8.10 9.42
N THR A 55 -7.88 8.38 8.25
CA THR A 55 -9.32 8.38 8.02
C THR A 55 -9.63 7.51 6.81
N ALA A 56 -10.66 6.66 6.91
CA ALA A 56 -11.16 5.88 5.79
C ALA A 56 -12.16 6.71 4.96
N THR A 57 -11.81 6.98 3.72
CA THR A 57 -12.52 7.85 2.79
C THR A 57 -12.89 7.09 1.52
N GLU A 58 -13.61 7.75 0.62
CA GLU A 58 -13.95 7.17 -0.68
C GLU A 58 -12.71 6.83 -1.52
N GLN A 59 -11.62 7.57 -1.36
CA GLN A 59 -10.39 7.42 -2.13
C GLN A 59 -9.41 6.40 -1.54
N GLY A 60 -9.60 6.02 -0.28
CA GLY A 60 -8.68 5.14 0.44
C GLY A 60 -8.61 5.38 1.94
N VAL A 61 -7.55 4.90 2.57
CA VAL A 61 -7.35 4.98 4.03
C VAL A 61 -6.06 5.75 4.32
N GLY A 62 -6.19 6.95 4.90
CA GLY A 62 -5.05 7.85 5.06
C GLY A 62 -4.41 8.19 3.71
N GLY A 63 -3.11 7.93 3.56
CA GLY A 63 -2.39 8.10 2.28
C GLY A 63 -2.46 6.89 1.34
N LEU A 64 -3.06 5.77 1.76
CA LEU A 64 -3.20 4.58 0.92
C LEU A 64 -4.38 4.74 -0.04
N THR A 65 -4.12 4.65 -1.34
CA THR A 65 -5.14 4.78 -2.40
C THR A 65 -4.98 3.67 -3.44
N ALA A 66 -5.91 3.60 -4.40
CA ALA A 66 -5.84 2.69 -5.55
C ALA A 66 -4.55 2.83 -6.40
N SER A 67 -3.83 3.94 -6.28
CA SER A 67 -2.58 4.19 -7.02
C SER A 67 -1.32 3.76 -6.27
N THR A 68 -1.43 3.52 -4.96
CA THR A 68 -0.31 3.15 -4.10
C THR A 68 0.22 1.79 -4.51
N ALA A 69 1.53 1.68 -4.72
CA ALA A 69 2.17 0.42 -5.06
C ALA A 69 2.11 -0.58 -3.90
N MET A 70 1.96 -1.87 -4.19
CA MET A 70 2.03 -2.96 -3.21
C MET A 70 3.47 -3.23 -2.77
N LYS A 71 4.13 -2.22 -2.21
CA LYS A 71 5.51 -2.23 -1.70
C LYS A 71 5.55 -1.69 -0.28
N GLU A 72 6.44 -2.23 0.55
CA GLU A 72 6.56 -1.89 1.97
C GLU A 72 6.70 -0.39 2.20
N ASP A 73 7.67 0.27 1.56
CA ASP A 73 7.93 1.70 1.74
C ASP A 73 6.72 2.57 1.37
N ALA A 74 6.06 2.26 0.25
CA ALA A 74 4.88 3.01 -0.20
C ALA A 74 3.69 2.85 0.75
N ILE A 75 3.52 1.66 1.33
CA ILE A 75 2.48 1.40 2.34
C ILE A 75 2.84 2.09 3.66
N LYS A 76 4.10 2.04 4.06
CA LYS A 76 4.59 2.66 5.29
C LYS A 76 4.39 4.17 5.25
N ASP A 77 4.76 4.80 4.14
CA ASP A 77 4.58 6.24 3.92
C ASP A 77 3.10 6.62 3.96
N GLY A 78 2.22 5.84 3.32
CA GLY A 78 0.77 6.10 3.33
C GLY A 78 0.09 5.91 4.69
N LEU A 79 0.75 5.22 5.62
CA LEU A 79 0.32 5.01 7.01
C LEU A 79 1.13 5.86 8.01
N ASN A 80 1.85 6.89 7.53
CA ASN A 80 2.70 7.79 8.33
C ASN A 80 3.82 7.09 9.14
N GLY A 81 4.12 5.83 8.85
CA GLY A 81 5.12 5.04 9.59
C GLY A 81 4.69 4.56 10.98
N ASP A 82 3.42 4.74 11.36
CA ASP A 82 2.92 4.42 12.71
C ASP A 82 2.75 2.92 12.97
N TYR A 83 2.79 2.09 11.92
CA TYR A 83 2.54 0.66 12.00
C TYR A 83 3.77 -0.17 11.63
N THR A 84 3.93 -1.30 12.30
CA THR A 84 4.87 -2.36 11.88
C THR A 84 4.26 -3.14 10.72
N LEU A 85 4.96 -3.23 9.59
CA LEU A 85 4.46 -3.94 8.41
C LEU A 85 4.95 -5.39 8.38
N ARG A 86 4.06 -6.30 7.98
CA ARG A 86 4.37 -7.71 7.74
C ARG A 86 3.71 -8.18 6.45
N GLN A 87 4.49 -8.78 5.56
CA GLN A 87 3.94 -9.42 4.38
C GLN A 87 3.43 -10.84 4.70
N GLY A 88 2.32 -11.20 4.07
CA GLY A 88 1.75 -12.54 4.09
C GLY A 88 1.43 -13.03 2.68
N MET A 89 1.26 -14.35 2.55
CA MET A 89 0.76 -14.99 1.34
C MET A 89 -0.35 -15.96 1.72
N ARG A 90 -1.42 -16.00 0.93
CA ARG A 90 -2.50 -16.98 1.09
C ARG A 90 -2.99 -17.49 -0.26
N SER A 91 -3.58 -18.68 -0.27
CA SER A 91 -4.31 -19.17 -1.44
C SER A 91 -5.73 -18.62 -1.41
N GLN A 92 -6.15 -17.96 -2.48
CA GLN A 92 -7.52 -17.48 -2.68
C GLN A 92 -7.96 -17.90 -4.09
N ASN A 93 -9.05 -18.66 -4.19
CA ASN A 93 -9.57 -19.20 -5.46
C ASN A 93 -8.51 -19.97 -6.28
N GLY A 94 -7.61 -20.68 -5.60
CA GLY A 94 -6.52 -21.45 -6.23
C GLY A 94 -5.31 -20.62 -6.67
N GLN A 95 -5.32 -19.30 -6.45
CA GLN A 95 -4.20 -18.41 -6.74
C GLN A 95 -3.49 -17.99 -5.45
N VAL A 96 -2.17 -17.90 -5.47
CA VAL A 96 -1.40 -17.34 -4.36
C VAL A 96 -1.46 -15.82 -4.44
N VAL A 97 -2.08 -15.20 -3.45
CA VAL A 97 -2.17 -13.74 -3.32
C VAL A 97 -1.29 -13.29 -2.15
N SER A 98 -0.47 -12.28 -2.38
CA SER A 98 0.29 -11.61 -1.33
C SER A 98 -0.52 -10.45 -0.75
N PHE A 99 -0.36 -10.19 0.54
CA PHE A 99 -1.00 -9.08 1.23
C PHE A 99 -0.08 -8.53 2.32
N TRP A 100 -0.37 -7.32 2.78
CA TRP A 100 0.34 -6.69 3.88
C TRP A 100 -0.57 -6.62 5.11
N GLN A 101 0.01 -6.83 6.28
CA GLN A 101 -0.61 -6.55 7.56
C GLN A 101 0.12 -5.35 8.18
N ALA A 102 -0.65 -4.37 8.65
CA ALA A 102 -0.15 -3.29 9.47
C ALA A 102 -0.50 -3.59 10.92
N LEU A 103 0.52 -3.65 11.78
CA LEU A 103 0.39 -4.02 13.18
C LEU A 103 0.72 -2.84 14.09
N ASP A 104 -0.03 -2.76 15.17
CA ASP A 104 0.24 -1.89 16.32
C ASP A 104 0.13 -2.75 17.59
N ASP A 105 1.12 -2.62 18.48
CA ASP A 105 1.25 -3.45 19.69
C ASP A 105 1.07 -4.97 19.42
N GLY A 106 1.67 -5.45 18.32
CA GLY A 106 1.60 -6.86 17.90
C GLY A 106 0.23 -7.34 17.40
N LYS A 107 -0.77 -6.46 17.33
CA LYS A 107 -2.12 -6.78 16.84
C LYS A 107 -2.29 -6.25 15.43
N VAL A 108 -2.94 -7.04 14.58
CA VAL A 108 -3.27 -6.61 13.21
C VAL A 108 -4.35 -5.53 13.28
N LYS A 109 -4.03 -4.36 12.73
CA LYS A 109 -4.89 -3.18 12.67
C LYS A 109 -5.40 -2.90 11.27
N LEU A 110 -4.61 -3.22 10.25
CA LEU A 110 -5.05 -3.19 8.86
C LEU A 110 -4.57 -4.42 8.11
N VAL A 111 -5.34 -4.83 7.10
CA VAL A 111 -4.93 -5.79 6.08
C VAL A 111 -5.11 -5.18 4.71
N ILE A 112 -4.05 -5.16 3.92
CA ILE A 112 -3.96 -4.46 2.64
C ILE A 112 -3.74 -5.48 1.54
N TYR A 113 -4.67 -5.52 0.61
CA TYR A 113 -4.70 -6.46 -0.51
C TYR A 113 -4.47 -5.72 -1.83
N GLY A 114 -3.83 -6.42 -2.75
CA GLY A 114 -3.64 -5.98 -4.12
C GLY A 114 -2.61 -6.81 -4.84
N GLN A 115 -2.48 -6.59 -6.15
CA GLN A 115 -1.47 -7.23 -6.98
C GLN A 115 -0.24 -6.32 -7.13
N SER A 116 -0.29 -5.37 -8.07
CA SER A 116 0.75 -4.35 -8.26
C SER A 116 0.45 -3.07 -7.46
N GLN A 117 -0.83 -2.76 -7.28
CA GLN A 117 -1.36 -1.61 -6.54
C GLN A 117 -2.43 -2.08 -5.57
N ILE A 118 -2.76 -1.24 -4.60
CA ILE A 118 -3.79 -1.54 -3.60
C ILE A 118 -5.17 -1.64 -4.26
N GLU A 119 -5.91 -2.67 -3.89
CA GLU A 119 -7.27 -2.93 -4.38
C GLU A 119 -8.30 -2.94 -3.26
N ARG A 120 -7.88 -3.34 -2.05
CA ARG A 120 -8.75 -3.44 -0.89
C ARG A 120 -7.96 -3.23 0.40
N ILE A 121 -8.55 -2.53 1.35
CA ILE A 121 -8.00 -2.29 2.68
C ILE A 121 -9.08 -2.66 3.70
N GLU A 122 -8.74 -3.57 4.61
CA GLU A 122 -9.57 -3.89 5.77
C GLU A 122 -8.98 -3.20 6.99
N VAL A 123 -9.78 -2.40 7.67
CA VAL A 123 -9.41 -1.58 8.82
C VAL A 123 -10.10 -2.16 10.06
N MET A 124 -9.28 -2.67 10.99
CA MET A 124 -9.70 -3.17 12.31
C MET A 124 -9.29 -2.21 13.43
N ASP A 125 -8.59 -1.12 13.10
CA ASP A 125 -8.19 -0.12 14.08
C ASP A 125 -9.34 0.82 14.46
N SER A 126 -9.72 0.83 15.74
CA SER A 126 -10.77 1.72 16.25
C SER A 126 -10.37 3.20 16.26
N ALA A 127 -9.07 3.51 16.13
CA ALA A 127 -8.59 4.88 15.99
C ALA A 127 -8.87 5.48 14.60
N ILE A 128 -9.12 4.64 13.60
CA ILE A 128 -9.38 5.07 12.22
C ILE A 128 -10.90 5.16 12.01
N ALA A 129 -11.41 6.39 12.00
CA ALA A 129 -12.80 6.64 11.64
C ALA A 129 -12.96 6.68 10.11
N SER A 130 -14.16 6.39 9.65
CA SER A 130 -14.61 6.71 8.31
C SER A 130 -14.90 8.20 8.19
N SER A 131 -14.93 8.72 6.95
CA SER A 131 -15.31 10.10 6.63
C SER A 131 -16.67 10.54 7.20
N ASP A 132 -17.56 9.60 7.51
CA ASP A 132 -18.86 9.85 8.14
C ASP A 132 -18.85 9.73 9.68
N GLY A 133 -17.65 9.58 10.27
CA GLY A 133 -17.40 9.41 11.70
C GLY A 133 -17.55 7.98 12.24
N SER A 134 -18.00 7.01 11.42
CA SER A 134 -18.16 5.61 11.87
C SER A 134 -16.81 4.96 12.13
N LYS A 135 -16.68 4.19 13.21
CA LYS A 135 -15.46 3.46 13.56
C LYS A 135 -15.74 2.05 14.06
N VAL A 136 -14.70 1.23 14.10
CA VAL A 136 -14.77 -0.12 14.69
C VAL A 136 -15.30 -0.02 16.13
N GLY A 137 -16.31 -0.84 16.43
CA GLY A 137 -17.02 -0.85 17.71
C GLY A 137 -18.36 -0.10 17.73
N ASP A 138 -18.66 0.75 16.73
CA ASP A 138 -19.95 1.42 16.66
C ASP A 138 -21.08 0.42 16.37
N ALA A 139 -22.26 0.65 16.96
CA ALA A 139 -23.41 -0.23 16.80
C ALA A 139 -24.11 -0.01 15.45
N PHE A 140 -24.69 -1.06 14.88
CA PHE A 140 -25.49 -1.01 13.65
C PHE A 140 -26.58 0.05 13.71
N SER A 141 -27.29 0.11 14.85
CA SER A 141 -28.39 1.07 15.09
C SER A 141 -27.96 2.54 15.05
N ASN A 142 -26.65 2.84 15.14
CA ASN A 142 -26.14 4.21 14.99
C ASN A 142 -26.23 4.70 13.53
N LYS A 143 -26.28 3.78 12.56
CA LYS A 143 -26.20 4.11 11.13
C LYS A 143 -27.37 3.57 10.32
N PHE A 144 -27.88 2.40 10.66
CA PHE A 144 -28.92 1.72 9.91
C PHE A 144 -30.09 1.34 10.83
N SER A 145 -31.31 1.58 10.34
CA SER A 145 -32.53 1.10 10.98
C SER A 145 -32.98 -0.26 10.44
N LYS A 146 -32.50 -0.64 9.25
CA LYS A 146 -32.83 -1.90 8.56
C LYS A 146 -31.67 -2.36 7.68
N ALA A 147 -31.46 -3.67 7.61
CA ALA A 147 -30.45 -4.28 6.75
C ALA A 147 -30.87 -4.36 5.29
N PHE A 148 -32.17 -4.45 5.02
CA PHE A 148 -32.71 -4.53 3.66
C PHE A 148 -32.21 -3.37 2.78
N ASP A 149 -31.76 -3.69 1.57
CA ASP A 149 -31.19 -2.79 0.54
C ASP A 149 -29.81 -2.18 0.87
N ASN A 150 -29.40 -2.18 2.14
CA ASN A 150 -28.11 -1.63 2.57
C ASN A 150 -27.03 -2.70 2.74
N CYS A 151 -27.44 -3.93 3.09
CA CYS A 151 -26.53 -4.95 3.59
C CYS A 151 -26.67 -6.28 2.86
N THR A 152 -25.58 -7.04 2.85
CA THR A 152 -25.49 -8.42 2.38
C THR A 152 -24.75 -9.27 3.42
N LEU A 153 -24.91 -10.59 3.37
CA LEU A 153 -24.01 -11.47 4.12
C LEU A 153 -22.59 -11.28 3.59
N ALA A 154 -21.62 -11.20 4.50
CA ALA A 154 -20.21 -11.17 4.12
C ALA A 154 -19.80 -12.51 3.51
N SER A 155 -18.79 -12.46 2.64
CA SER A 155 -18.31 -13.63 1.89
C SER A 155 -17.01 -14.17 2.46
N GLY A 156 -16.71 -15.46 2.20
CA GLY A 156 -15.43 -16.07 2.54
C GLY A 156 -15.39 -16.60 3.98
N THR A 157 -14.30 -16.32 4.70
CA THR A 157 -14.11 -16.74 6.10
C THR A 157 -15.08 -16.07 7.07
N ASP A 158 -15.68 -14.97 6.64
CA ASP A 158 -16.53 -14.12 7.46
C ASP A 158 -18.01 -14.37 7.15
N ALA A 159 -18.39 -15.57 6.72
CA ALA A 159 -19.75 -15.90 6.26
C ALA A 159 -20.88 -15.74 7.32
N ARG A 160 -20.53 -15.34 8.54
CA ARG A 160 -21.45 -14.97 9.63
C ARG A 160 -21.65 -13.47 9.78
N ASP A 161 -20.80 -12.68 9.15
CA ASP A 161 -20.80 -11.24 9.29
C ASP A 161 -21.77 -10.61 8.30
N VAL A 162 -22.20 -9.39 8.60
CA VAL A 162 -23.08 -8.61 7.72
C VAL A 162 -22.33 -7.41 7.18
N ALA A 163 -22.19 -7.33 5.87
CA ALA A 163 -21.51 -6.25 5.18
C ALA A 163 -22.55 -5.23 4.68
N CYS A 164 -22.47 -3.99 5.16
CA CYS A 164 -23.36 -2.90 4.79
C CYS A 164 -22.60 -1.79 4.07
N ARG A 165 -23.08 -1.37 2.90
CA ARG A 165 -22.47 -0.24 2.18
C ARG A 165 -22.61 1.03 3.01
N ALA A 166 -21.51 1.77 3.19
CA ALA A 166 -21.55 3.05 3.87
C ALA A 166 -22.49 4.01 3.13
N PRO A 167 -23.38 4.75 3.83
CA PRO A 167 -24.32 5.65 3.17
C PRO A 167 -23.60 6.69 2.29
N GLY A 168 -23.99 6.78 1.02
CA GLY A 168 -23.39 7.74 0.07
C GLY A 168 -22.01 7.38 -0.46
N SER A 169 -21.47 6.20 -0.14
CA SER A 169 -20.16 5.73 -0.62
C SER A 169 -20.31 4.58 -1.60
N GLN A 170 -19.40 4.48 -2.57
CA GLN A 170 -19.29 3.34 -3.47
C GLN A 170 -18.19 2.36 -3.05
N HIS A 171 -17.19 2.85 -2.30
CA HIS A 171 -15.98 2.08 -1.99
C HIS A 171 -15.88 1.65 -0.52
N LEU A 172 -16.62 2.27 0.40
CA LEU A 172 -16.64 1.90 1.82
C LEU A 172 -17.80 0.97 2.18
N THR A 173 -17.47 -0.07 2.93
CA THR A 173 -18.40 -1.06 3.49
C THR A 173 -18.09 -1.28 4.97
N TYR A 174 -19.11 -1.24 5.82
CA TYR A 174 -19.00 -1.58 7.23
C TYR A 174 -19.38 -3.04 7.43
N VAL A 175 -18.47 -3.81 8.03
CA VAL A 175 -18.73 -5.21 8.36
C VAL A 175 -19.10 -5.30 9.83
N TYR A 176 -20.27 -5.84 10.10
CA TYR A 176 -20.82 -6.03 11.42
C TYR A 176 -20.67 -7.47 11.87
N HIS A 177 -20.26 -7.64 13.12
CA HIS A 177 -20.16 -8.93 13.78
C HIS A 177 -20.90 -8.91 15.11
N GLY A 178 -21.49 -10.05 15.47
CA GLY A 178 -22.16 -10.27 16.74
C GLY A 178 -22.67 -11.69 16.85
N ASP A 179 -23.27 -12.01 18.00
CA ASP A 179 -23.77 -13.34 18.27
C ASP A 179 -25.01 -13.64 17.43
N TRP A 180 -24.95 -14.75 16.66
CA TRP A 180 -26.08 -15.29 15.90
C TRP A 180 -26.34 -16.74 16.27
N HIS A 181 -27.59 -17.04 16.63
CA HIS A 181 -28.04 -18.40 16.97
C HIS A 181 -29.07 -18.95 15.98
N GLY A 182 -29.30 -18.25 14.87
CA GLY A 182 -30.21 -18.72 13.82
C GLY A 182 -29.52 -19.56 12.76
N PRO A 183 -30.26 -20.00 11.73
CA PRO A 183 -29.73 -20.84 10.67
C PRO A 183 -28.57 -20.16 9.92
N GLU A 184 -27.66 -20.99 9.44
CA GLU A 184 -26.54 -20.54 8.62
C GLU A 184 -27.04 -20.02 7.26
N GLY A 185 -26.37 -19.01 6.71
CA GLY A 185 -26.70 -18.48 5.37
C GLY A 185 -27.97 -17.62 5.33
N LEU A 186 -28.61 -17.35 6.48
CA LEU A 186 -29.69 -16.38 6.60
C LEU A 186 -29.18 -15.09 7.21
N MET A 187 -29.70 -13.96 6.71
CA MET A 187 -29.46 -12.65 7.28
C MET A 187 -30.13 -12.56 8.66
N PRO A 188 -29.41 -12.17 9.72
CA PRO A 188 -30.01 -11.90 11.02
C PRO A 188 -31.09 -10.82 10.92
N SER A 189 -32.12 -10.89 11.78
CA SER A 189 -33.17 -9.87 11.82
C SER A 189 -32.61 -8.51 12.25
N ASP A 190 -33.28 -7.42 11.85
CA ASP A 190 -32.90 -6.06 12.28
C ASP A 190 -32.86 -5.91 13.81
N ASP A 191 -33.76 -6.60 14.52
CA ASP A 191 -33.77 -6.66 15.99
C ASP A 191 -32.52 -7.30 16.60
N THR A 192 -31.90 -8.23 15.89
CA THR A 192 -30.61 -8.82 16.28
C THR A 192 -29.47 -7.88 15.92
N LEU A 193 -29.49 -7.37 14.68
CA LEU A 193 -28.42 -6.54 14.12
C LEU A 193 -28.24 -5.22 14.86
N LYS A 194 -29.29 -4.62 15.42
CA LYS A 194 -29.21 -3.32 16.10
C LYS A 194 -28.10 -3.20 17.14
N ASN A 195 -27.72 -4.32 17.77
CA ASN A 195 -26.68 -4.40 18.80
C ASN A 195 -25.33 -4.89 18.28
N TRP A 196 -25.26 -5.37 17.03
CA TRP A 196 -24.01 -5.79 16.41
C TRP A 196 -23.11 -4.58 16.20
N LYS A 197 -21.81 -4.83 16.24
CA LYS A 197 -20.80 -3.77 16.17
C LYS A 197 -19.98 -3.90 14.90
N ILE A 198 -19.52 -2.77 14.38
CA ILE A 198 -18.54 -2.75 13.29
C ILE A 198 -17.29 -3.51 13.78
N SER A 199 -16.98 -4.63 13.14
CA SER A 199 -15.75 -5.40 13.39
C SER A 199 -14.60 -4.91 12.52
N LYS A 200 -14.91 -4.49 11.30
CA LYS A 200 -13.96 -3.87 10.36
C LYS A 200 -14.65 -2.91 9.41
N ILE A 201 -13.89 -1.94 8.91
CA ILE A 201 -14.27 -1.08 7.79
C ILE A 201 -13.47 -1.54 6.58
N VAL A 202 -14.15 -1.74 5.46
CA VAL A 202 -13.53 -2.17 4.21
C VAL A 202 -13.59 -1.02 3.22
N TRP A 203 -12.43 -0.60 2.73
CA TRP A 203 -12.32 0.18 1.51
C TRP A 203 -11.96 -0.75 0.35
N GLN A 204 -12.59 -0.58 -0.79
CA GLN A 204 -12.31 -1.35 -1.99
C GLN A 204 -12.55 -0.50 -3.23
N ARG A 205 -11.61 -0.49 -4.18
CA ARG A 205 -11.70 0.26 -5.44
C ARG A 205 -12.61 -0.41 -6.48
#